data_AF-A0A0D6TL54-F1
#
_entry.id   AF-A0A0D6TL54-F1
#
_cell.length_a   1.000
_cell.length_b   1.000
_cell.length_c   1.000
_cell.angle_alpha   90.00
_cell.angle_beta   90.00
_cell.angle_gamma   90.00
#
_symmetry.space_group_name_H-M   'P 1'
#
loop_
_entity.id
_entity.type
_entity.pdbx_description
1 polymer ?
#
loop_
_entity_poly.entity_id
_entity_poly.type
_entity_poly.pdbx_seq_one_letter_code
_entity_poly.pdbx_strand_id
1 'polypeptide(L)'
;MLRVKFIELGFKKNLDTLIVLIGILCLVIGLTSLFIFPSSKLSSLSGFSAALIMFPQFKGFFYKRHIVWNKMGGNIKINTKSKHFVFSDIDNVVFENEKLILNRKNKSQMIFSLSNIHVDDINRLKEIFNKKQLK
;
A
#
# COMPACT_ATOMS: atom_id res chain seq x y z
N MET A 1 23.44 6.59 -1.09
CA MET A 1 22.14 7.04 -0.52
C MET A 1 21.09 5.95 -0.72
N LEU A 2 20.21 5.78 0.27
CA LEU A 2 19.16 4.79 0.32
C LEU A 2 17.95 5.23 -0.52
N ARG A 3 17.42 4.31 -1.33
CA ARG A 3 16.18 4.52 -2.08
C ARG A 3 14.96 4.00 -1.31
N VAL A 4 13.83 4.68 -1.46
CA VAL A 4 12.53 4.30 -0.89
C VAL A 4 11.56 3.91 -1.99
N LYS A 5 10.93 2.75 -1.88
CA LYS A 5 9.89 2.32 -2.83
C LYS A 5 8.54 2.95 -2.46
N PHE A 6 7.93 3.63 -3.41
CA PHE A 6 6.63 4.26 -3.25
C PHE A 6 5.55 3.41 -3.93
N ILE A 7 4.56 2.96 -3.14
CA ILE A 7 3.49 2.08 -3.58
C ILE A 7 2.16 2.72 -3.20
N GLU A 8 1.42 3.19 -4.19
CA GLU A 8 0.06 3.67 -3.98
C GLU A 8 -0.91 2.50 -4.14
N LEU A 9 -1.56 2.10 -3.03
CA LEU A 9 -2.63 1.12 -3.01
C LEU A 9 -3.93 1.77 -3.49
N GLY A 10 -4.50 1.22 -4.55
CA GLY A 10 -5.80 1.59 -5.05
C GLY A 10 -6.07 1.04 -6.45
N PHE A 11 -7.35 1.01 -6.82
CA PHE A 11 -7.78 0.71 -8.18
C PHE A 11 -7.41 1.87 -9.10
N LYS A 12 -6.18 1.88 -9.60
CA LYS A 12 -5.77 2.70 -10.75
C LYS A 12 -6.02 1.92 -12.03
N LYS A 13 -6.15 2.62 -13.18
CA LYS A 13 -6.14 1.99 -14.51
C LYS A 13 -4.76 1.41 -14.83
N ASN A 14 -4.35 0.41 -14.05
CA ASN A 14 -3.06 -0.24 -14.09
C ASN A 14 -3.27 -1.75 -14.23
N LEU A 15 -2.26 -2.46 -14.74
CA LEU A 15 -2.30 -3.92 -14.93
C LEU A 15 -2.70 -4.68 -13.65
N ASP A 16 -2.31 -4.20 -12.47
CA ASP A 16 -2.69 -4.81 -11.19
C ASP A 16 -4.22 -4.83 -10.97
N THR A 17 -4.94 -3.80 -11.41
CA THR A 17 -6.42 -3.77 -11.33
C THR A 17 -7.05 -4.75 -12.31
N LEU A 18 -6.45 -4.89 -13.50
CA LEU A 18 -6.92 -5.84 -14.52
C LEU A 18 -6.74 -7.29 -14.02
N ILE A 19 -5.61 -7.59 -13.38
CA ILE A 19 -5.32 -8.89 -12.76
C ILE A 19 -6.33 -9.21 -11.65
N VAL A 20 -6.61 -8.25 -10.77
CA VAL A 20 -7.62 -8.44 -9.70
C VAL A 20 -9.01 -8.68 -10.28
N LEU A 21 -9.37 -7.96 -11.34
CA LEU A 21 -10.69 -8.09 -11.99
C LEU A 21 -10.86 -9.44 -12.67
N ILE A 22 -9.82 -9.93 -13.36
CA ILE A 22 -9.77 -11.31 -13.87
C ILE A 22 -9.87 -12.33 -12.73
N GLY A 23 -9.16 -12.08 -11.63
CA GLY A 23 -9.23 -12.90 -10.42
C GLY A 23 -10.65 -13.01 -9.90
N ILE A 24 -11.35 -11.89 -9.69
CA ILE A 24 -12.75 -11.87 -9.24
C ILE A 24 -13.65 -12.66 -10.20
N LEU A 25 -13.46 -12.50 -11.51
CA LEU A 25 -14.26 -13.20 -12.52
C LEU A 25 -14.04 -14.73 -12.45
N CYS A 26 -12.78 -15.17 -12.31
CA CYS A 26 -12.45 -16.58 -12.07
C CYS A 26 -13.01 -17.10 -10.74
N LEU A 27 -13.06 -16.27 -9.71
CA LEU A 27 -13.61 -16.62 -8.40
C LEU A 27 -15.11 -16.90 -8.51
N VAL A 28 -15.86 -16.04 -9.19
CA VAL A 28 -17.30 -16.22 -9.44
C VAL A 28 -17.56 -17.51 -10.21
N ILE A 29 -16.82 -17.75 -11.30
CA ILE A 29 -16.96 -18.99 -12.11
C ILE A 29 -16.57 -20.24 -11.29
N GLY A 30 -15.48 -20.16 -10.52
CA GLY A 30 -15.02 -21.26 -9.67
C GLY A 30 -16.03 -21.61 -8.58
N LEU A 31 -16.59 -20.59 -7.89
CA LEU A 31 -17.61 -20.79 -6.86
C LEU A 31 -18.91 -21.36 -7.43
N THR A 32 -19.42 -20.83 -8.55
CA THR A 32 -20.64 -21.39 -9.16
C THR A 32 -20.41 -22.83 -9.62
N SER A 33 -19.21 -23.17 -10.12
CA SER A 33 -18.87 -24.55 -10.47
C SER A 33 -18.80 -25.49 -9.27
N LEU A 34 -18.35 -25.01 -8.08
CA LEU A 34 -18.32 -25.80 -6.85
C LEU A 34 -19.72 -26.22 -6.38
N PHE A 35 -20.71 -25.32 -6.53
CA PHE A 35 -22.10 -25.59 -6.13
C PHE A 35 -22.88 -26.43 -7.15
N ILE A 36 -22.57 -26.31 -8.45
CA ILE A 36 -23.34 -26.97 -9.52
C ILE A 36 -22.67 -28.28 -9.98
N PHE A 37 -21.34 -28.33 -10.05
CA PHE A 37 -20.56 -29.49 -10.54
C PHE A 37 -19.30 -29.73 -9.67
N PRO A 38 -19.44 -30.41 -8.51
CA PRO A 38 -18.39 -30.55 -7.50
C PRO A 38 -17.09 -31.23 -7.98
N SER A 39 -17.16 -32.08 -9.02
CA SER A 39 -16.02 -32.83 -9.56
C SER A 39 -15.37 -32.18 -10.79
N SER A 40 -15.84 -31.01 -11.22
CA SER A 40 -15.30 -30.35 -12.40
C SER A 40 -13.94 -29.71 -12.10
N LYS A 41 -12.99 -29.78 -13.06
CA LYS A 41 -11.69 -29.08 -12.99
C LYS A 41 -11.85 -27.56 -12.81
N LEU A 42 -13.04 -27.02 -13.07
CA LEU A 42 -13.39 -25.61 -12.90
C LEU A 42 -13.39 -25.18 -11.42
N SER A 43 -13.64 -26.10 -10.48
CA SER A 43 -13.56 -25.82 -9.04
C SER A 43 -12.17 -25.36 -8.59
N SER A 44 -11.11 -25.83 -9.28
CA SER A 44 -9.71 -25.43 -9.02
C SER A 44 -9.40 -23.97 -9.37
N LEU A 45 -10.23 -23.30 -10.20
CA LEU A 45 -10.09 -21.87 -10.49
C LEU A 45 -10.36 -20.98 -9.28
N SER A 46 -11.10 -21.47 -8.28
CA SER A 46 -11.30 -20.74 -7.02
C SER A 46 -9.97 -20.50 -6.28
N GLY A 47 -9.11 -21.53 -6.18
CA GLY A 47 -7.77 -21.40 -5.60
C GLY A 47 -6.85 -20.49 -6.44
N PHE A 48 -6.90 -20.61 -7.77
CA PHE A 48 -6.13 -19.75 -8.67
C PHE A 48 -6.53 -18.27 -8.58
N SER A 49 -7.83 -18.01 -8.44
CA SER A 49 -8.38 -16.67 -8.28
C SER A 49 -7.90 -15.98 -7.00
N ALA A 50 -7.83 -16.72 -5.89
CA ALA A 50 -7.32 -16.21 -4.62
C ALA A 50 -5.85 -15.77 -4.74
N ALA A 51 -5.02 -16.56 -5.42
CA ALA A 51 -3.63 -16.22 -5.69
C ALA A 51 -3.49 -14.94 -6.55
N LEU A 52 -4.30 -14.79 -7.61
CA LEU A 52 -4.30 -13.60 -8.47
C LEU A 52 -4.71 -12.33 -7.72
N ILE A 53 -5.71 -12.42 -6.84
CA ILE A 53 -6.18 -11.28 -6.04
C ILE A 53 -5.12 -10.86 -5.02
N MET A 54 -4.41 -11.83 -4.42
CA MET A 54 -3.39 -11.54 -3.40
C MET A 54 -2.05 -11.06 -3.97
N PHE A 55 -1.68 -11.47 -5.19
CA PHE A 55 -0.36 -11.20 -5.77
C PHE A 55 0.07 -9.71 -5.75
N PRO A 56 -0.79 -8.73 -6.11
CA PRO A 56 -0.43 -7.32 -6.08
C PRO A 56 -0.16 -6.79 -4.66
N GLN A 57 -0.83 -7.35 -3.65
CA GLN A 57 -0.70 -6.94 -2.24
C GLN A 57 0.66 -7.39 -1.67
N PHE A 58 1.18 -8.54 -2.11
CA PHE A 58 2.46 -9.06 -1.65
C PHE A 58 3.68 -8.30 -2.17
N LYS A 59 3.57 -7.56 -3.28
CA LYS A 59 4.69 -6.78 -3.84
C LYS A 59 5.29 -5.80 -2.81
N GLY A 60 4.48 -5.27 -1.89
CA GLY A 60 4.94 -4.36 -0.84
C GLY A 60 5.82 -5.00 0.23
N PHE A 61 5.64 -6.30 0.51
CA PHE A 61 6.32 -6.98 1.61
C PHE A 61 7.82 -7.22 1.37
N PHE A 62 8.23 -7.33 0.11
CA PHE A 62 9.63 -7.64 -0.25
C PHE A 62 10.58 -6.45 -0.13
N TYR A 63 10.07 -5.22 -0.02
CA TYR A 63 10.92 -4.04 0.02
C TYR A 63 11.37 -3.73 1.45
N LYS A 64 12.70 -3.68 1.66
CA LYS A 64 13.30 -3.27 2.95
C LYS A 64 12.86 -1.87 3.39
N ARG A 65 12.70 -0.96 2.41
CA ARG A 65 12.26 0.43 2.60
C ARG A 65 11.13 0.74 1.64
N HIS A 66 9.93 0.94 2.17
CA HIS A 66 8.76 1.25 1.36
C HIS A 66 7.78 2.14 2.08
N ILE A 67 7.00 2.86 1.28
CA ILE A 67 5.86 3.63 1.73
C ILE A 67 4.69 3.16 0.90
N VAL A 68 3.73 2.60 1.60
CA VAL A 68 2.53 2.02 1.03
C VAL A 68 1.37 2.87 1.50
N TRP A 69 0.64 3.54 0.61
CA TRP A 69 -0.46 4.43 1.03
C TRP A 69 -1.66 4.33 0.10
N ASN A 70 -2.84 4.60 0.62
CA ASN A 70 -4.10 4.70 -0.12
C ASN A 70 -4.75 6.08 0.11
N LYS A 71 -6.06 6.19 -0.14
CA LYS A 71 -6.79 7.44 0.10
C LYS A 71 -7.01 7.78 1.60
N MET A 72 -7.05 6.77 2.47
CA MET A 72 -7.39 6.90 3.90
C MET A 72 -6.14 6.96 4.80
N GLY A 73 -5.06 6.29 4.42
CA GLY A 73 -3.85 6.20 5.22
C GLY A 73 -2.78 5.37 4.55
N GLY A 74 -1.85 4.84 5.33
CA GLY A 74 -0.77 4.04 4.81
C GLY A 74 0.17 3.51 5.88
N ASN A 75 1.26 2.91 5.42
CA ASN A 75 2.33 2.37 6.23
C ASN A 75 3.66 2.91 5.71
N ILE A 76 4.47 3.44 6.63
CA ILE A 76 5.81 3.93 6.36
C ILE A 76 6.80 2.96 6.99
N LYS A 77 7.64 2.36 6.15
CA LYS A 77 8.79 1.55 6.55
C LYS A 77 10.04 2.15 5.94
N ILE A 78 10.65 3.09 6.65
CA ILE A 78 11.91 3.75 6.24
C ILE A 78 13.12 3.15 6.97
N ASN A 79 12.91 2.65 8.19
CA ASN A 79 13.91 1.94 8.98
C ASN A 79 13.36 0.55 9.38
N THR A 80 13.96 -0.11 10.38
CA THR A 80 13.51 -1.42 10.90
C THR A 80 12.05 -1.41 11.37
N LYS A 81 11.56 -0.27 11.88
CA LYS A 81 10.19 -0.13 12.38
C LYS A 81 9.26 0.33 11.27
N SER A 82 8.22 -0.47 11.03
CA SER A 82 7.05 -0.11 10.22
C SER A 82 6.04 0.59 11.11
N LYS A 83 5.51 1.74 10.67
CA LYS A 83 4.47 2.47 11.40
C LYS A 83 3.31 2.77 10.47
N HIS A 84 2.13 2.37 10.90
CA HIS A 84 0.87 2.71 10.25
C HIS A 84 0.46 4.15 10.58
N PHE A 85 -0.13 4.86 9.62
CA PHE A 85 -0.70 6.19 9.79
C PHE A 85 -2.04 6.30 9.05
N VAL A 86 -2.94 7.13 9.58
CA VAL A 86 -4.22 7.47 8.96
C VAL A 86 -4.20 8.97 8.70
N PHE A 87 -4.56 9.41 7.49
CA PHE A 87 -4.51 10.84 7.14
C PHE A 87 -5.47 11.67 8.00
N SER A 88 -6.64 11.12 8.37
CA SER A 88 -7.61 11.80 9.25
C SER A 88 -7.06 12.14 10.63
N ASP A 89 -6.08 11.37 11.10
CA ASP A 89 -5.53 11.45 12.44
C ASP A 89 -4.30 12.35 12.49
N ILE A 90 -3.77 12.75 11.33
CA ILE A 90 -2.64 13.65 11.21
C ILE A 90 -3.15 15.08 11.30
N ASP A 91 -2.60 15.82 12.25
CA ASP A 91 -2.87 17.23 12.47
C ASP A 91 -1.88 18.09 11.68
N ASN A 92 -0.58 17.77 11.80
CA ASN A 92 0.48 18.46 11.08
C ASN A 92 1.62 17.51 10.68
N VAL A 93 2.30 17.84 9.59
CA VAL A 93 3.48 17.13 9.08
C VAL A 93 4.64 18.11 9.00
N VAL A 94 5.71 17.83 9.76
CA VAL A 94 6.91 18.68 9.81
C VAL A 94 8.09 17.91 9.24
N PHE A 95 8.86 18.58 8.38
CA PHE A 95 10.11 18.08 7.82
C PHE A 95 11.27 18.94 8.33
N GLU A 96 12.00 18.46 9.34
CA GLU A 96 13.11 19.20 9.95
C GLU A 96 14.30 18.28 10.20
N ASN A 97 15.52 18.78 10.02
CA ASN A 97 16.76 18.10 10.41
C ASN A 97 16.83 16.62 9.96
N GLU A 98 16.52 16.37 8.68
CA GLU A 98 16.43 15.03 8.11
C GLU A 98 15.45 14.10 8.84
N LYS A 99 14.39 14.63 9.42
CA LYS A 99 13.34 13.86 10.08
C LYS A 99 11.99 14.23 9.51
N LEU A 100 11.15 13.21 9.36
CA LEU A 100 9.72 13.34 9.15
C LEU A 100 9.04 13.20 10.51
N ILE A 101 8.30 14.23 10.93
CA ILE A 101 7.53 14.25 12.16
C ILE A 101 6.05 14.35 11.78
N LEU A 102 5.29 13.29 12.06
CA LEU A 102 3.83 13.29 11.92
C LEU A 102 3.23 13.55 13.30
N ASN A 103 2.61 14.72 13.47
CA ASN A 103 1.86 15.07 14.66
C ASN A 103 0.44 14.56 14.51
N ARG A 104 -0.01 13.72 15.44
CA ARG A 104 -1.39 13.23 15.46
C ARG A 104 -2.28 14.12 16.33
N LYS A 105 -3.56 14.16 16.01
CA LYS A 105 -4.60 14.86 16.81
C LYS A 105 -4.63 14.41 18.28
N ASN A 106 -4.28 13.15 18.55
CA ASN A 106 -4.16 12.61 19.92
C ASN A 106 -2.83 12.98 20.62
N LYS A 107 -2.15 14.07 20.21
CA LYS A 107 -0.87 14.57 20.75
C LYS A 107 0.33 13.59 20.65
N SER A 108 0.14 12.37 20.19
CA SER A 108 1.23 11.42 19.92
C SER A 108 1.99 11.79 18.64
N GLN A 109 3.30 11.61 18.64
CA GLN A 109 4.16 11.94 17.50
C GLN A 109 4.79 10.69 16.88
N MET A 110 4.83 10.64 15.55
CA MET A 110 5.60 9.64 14.82
C MET A 110 6.79 10.30 14.14
N ILE A 111 7.96 10.04 14.68
CA ILE A 111 9.24 10.50 14.13
C ILE A 111 9.85 9.38 13.28
N PHE A 112 10.32 9.74 12.10
CA PHE A 112 11.09 8.90 11.19
C PHE A 112 12.37 9.63 10.81
N SER A 113 13.52 8.97 10.92
CA SER A 113 14.78 9.48 10.38
C SER A 113 14.80 9.27 8.87
N LEU A 114 15.04 10.36 8.15
CA LEU A 114 15.28 10.43 6.71
C LEU A 114 16.79 10.46 6.39
N SER A 115 17.65 10.25 7.39
CA SER A 115 19.09 10.28 7.23
C SER A 115 19.52 9.26 6.17
N ASN A 116 20.36 9.71 5.25
CA ASN A 116 20.88 8.91 4.14
C ASN A 116 19.83 8.48 3.10
N ILE A 117 18.63 9.09 3.05
CA ILE A 117 17.65 8.89 1.95
C ILE A 117 17.96 9.83 0.79
N HIS A 118 17.73 9.35 -0.43
CA HIS A 118 17.89 10.16 -1.63
C HIS A 118 16.94 11.36 -1.66
N VAL A 119 17.44 12.54 -2.06
CA VAL A 119 16.67 13.80 -2.06
C VAL A 119 15.40 13.72 -2.91
N ASP A 120 15.46 13.11 -4.10
CA ASP A 120 14.26 12.88 -4.93
C ASP A 120 13.14 12.13 -4.19
N ASP A 121 13.50 11.13 -3.38
CA ASP A 121 12.54 10.34 -2.62
C ASP A 121 11.93 11.18 -1.48
N ILE A 122 12.73 12.07 -0.87
CA ILE A 122 12.24 13.04 0.13
C ILE A 122 11.27 14.04 -0.52
N ASN A 123 11.58 14.54 -1.71
CA ASN A 123 10.69 15.45 -2.43
C ASN A 123 9.36 14.76 -2.80
N ARG A 124 9.43 13.53 -3.28
CA ARG A 124 8.25 12.72 -3.56
C ARG A 124 7.41 12.44 -2.31
N LEU A 125 8.06 12.24 -1.16
CA LEU A 125 7.37 12.12 0.12
C LEU A 125 6.59 13.40 0.48
N LYS A 126 7.23 14.56 0.33
CA LYS A 126 6.59 15.87 0.56
C LYS A 126 5.37 16.06 -0.35
N GLU A 127 5.48 15.70 -1.62
CA GLU A 127 4.35 15.76 -2.56
C GLU A 127 3.16 14.91 -2.10
N ILE A 128 3.40 13.69 -1.61
CA ILE A 128 2.33 12.79 -1.14
C ILE A 128 1.56 13.42 0.03
N PHE A 129 2.26 14.02 0.99
CA PHE A 129 1.62 14.66 2.15
C PHE A 129 0.97 15.99 1.79
N ASN A 130 1.62 16.84 0.98
CA ASN A 130 1.06 18.13 0.55
C ASN A 130 -0.20 17.97 -0.29
N LYS A 131 -0.22 17.01 -1.22
CA LYS A 131 -1.41 16.72 -2.05
C LYS A 131 -2.62 16.25 -1.23
N LYS A 132 -2.41 15.76 -0.02
CA LYS A 132 -3.43 15.17 0.84
C LYS A 132 -3.89 16.08 1.98
N GLN A 133 -3.11 17.09 2.38
CA GLN A 133 -3.55 18.11 3.32
C GLN A 133 -4.51 19.15 2.72
N LEU A 134 -4.60 19.23 1.38
CA LEU A 134 -5.45 20.18 0.65
C LEU A 134 -6.87 19.66 0.35
N LYS A 135 -7.39 18.69 1.11
CA LYS A 135 -8.74 18.16 0.89
C LYS A 135 -9.52 17.87 2.16
#